data_AF-A0A972JI53-F1
#
_entry.id   AF-A0A972JI53-F1
#
_cell.length_a   1.000
_cell.length_b   1.000
_cell.length_c   1.000
_cell.angle_alpha   90.00
_cell.angle_beta   90.00
_cell.angle_gamma   90.00
#
_symmetry.space_group_name_H-M   'P 1'
#
loop_
_entity.id
_entity.type
_entity.pdbx_description
1 polymer ?
#
loop_
_entity_poly.entity_id
_entity_poly.type
_entity_poly.pdbx_seq_one_letter_code
_entity_poly.pdbx_strand_id
1 'polypeptide(L)'
;MKAFISSICLLLCLQLAAQQEPEFRSLRYDEDYSAVRDTTFASRWYSRLKHLGYASKAQTYVSFGGDIRYQYFYNEHENWGDAPEDHDGYILSRFLLHADIHFTKGIRAFVQTQSSLADGRIDPSPVDQNPLEVHQAFADFSLLDKPKTKLLVRLGRQELSYGSQRLVSVREGPNNRQSFDGAKAILKLSDFQSDFFYTHYVRASDGIFDDESNQSRQFWGSYLKYNRIPIIGSAEVYYLGLYRESVSYETDLHGNETRHSIGLRIANQIGNWKYDLEGVYQFGRFAMTDISAWTASINTAYRFTSLPLKPEIGFKTEIISGDKQSGDGKIETFNPLFPRGAYFGLAAIVGPSNLIDVHPSINMQLAKGLSWSVDYDAFWRYSDQDGLYAPNSSLIFPAGNSGDKEIGQQLATDFSYEPNAFLYFRAEFTWFPAGDYLKSVTPGKDILFTGITMQLRF
;
A
#
# COMPACT_ATOMS: atom_id res chain seq x y z
N MET A 1 31.11 2.65 1.81
CA MET A 1 31.85 1.47 1.29
C MET A 1 32.08 0.35 2.32
N LYS A 2 32.63 0.60 3.52
CA LYS A 2 32.88 -0.48 4.51
C LYS A 2 31.61 -1.12 5.09
N ALA A 3 30.56 -0.34 5.36
CA ALA A 3 29.26 -0.88 5.79
C ALA A 3 28.54 -1.68 4.70
N PHE A 4 28.70 -1.27 3.43
CA PHE A 4 28.11 -1.94 2.26
C PHE A 4 28.72 -3.33 2.01
N ILE A 5 30.03 -3.47 2.21
CA ILE A 5 30.75 -4.75 2.05
C ILE A 5 30.43 -5.70 3.22
N SER A 6 30.25 -5.18 4.45
CA SER A 6 29.84 -6.00 5.60
C SER A 6 28.42 -6.57 5.44
N SER A 7 27.48 -5.82 4.83
CA SER A 7 26.13 -6.30 4.51
C SER A 7 26.14 -7.43 3.47
N ILE A 8 27.03 -7.36 2.46
CA ILE A 8 27.18 -8.40 1.43
C ILE A 8 27.71 -9.72 2.01
N CYS A 9 28.60 -9.68 3.00
CA CYS A 9 29.07 -10.89 3.67
C CYS A 9 28.01 -11.57 4.55
N LEU A 10 27.03 -10.82 5.10
CA LEU A 10 25.90 -11.41 5.82
C LEU A 10 24.89 -12.06 4.86
N LEU A 11 24.70 -11.48 3.67
CA LEU A 11 23.80 -11.95 2.62
C LEU A 11 24.22 -13.31 2.01
N LEU A 12 25.52 -13.61 1.99
CA LEU A 12 26.05 -14.87 1.45
C LEU A 12 25.86 -16.09 2.37
N CYS A 13 25.55 -15.90 3.66
CA CYS A 13 25.37 -16.99 4.62
C CYS A 13 23.94 -17.58 4.69
N LEU A 14 22.98 -17.05 3.92
CA LEU A 14 21.55 -17.40 4.03
C LEU A 14 21.04 -18.37 2.94
N GLN A 15 21.92 -18.97 2.13
CA GLN A 15 21.53 -19.74 0.94
C GLN A 15 21.17 -21.22 1.17
N LEU A 16 21.07 -21.71 2.41
CA LEU A 16 20.83 -23.14 2.65
C LEU A 16 19.75 -23.38 3.73
N ALA A 17 18.49 -23.42 3.31
CA ALA A 17 17.45 -24.28 3.90
C ALA A 17 16.20 -24.26 3.00
N ALA A 18 15.85 -25.41 2.44
CA ALA A 18 14.60 -25.62 1.70
C ALA A 18 13.65 -26.49 2.54
N GLN A 19 12.96 -25.87 3.49
CA GLN A 19 11.66 -26.31 4.04
C GLN A 19 10.90 -25.05 4.48
N GLN A 20 9.57 -25.01 4.29
CA GLN A 20 8.73 -23.80 4.33
C GLN A 20 8.77 -23.09 5.70
N GLU A 21 9.61 -22.08 5.82
CA GLU A 21 9.43 -21.00 6.78
C GLU A 21 8.07 -20.33 6.54
N PRO A 22 7.38 -19.82 7.57
CA PRO A 22 6.17 -19.04 7.38
C PRO A 22 6.41 -17.91 6.39
N GLU A 23 5.52 -17.79 5.40
CA GLU A 23 5.60 -16.72 4.41
C GLU A 23 5.49 -15.35 5.11
N PHE A 24 6.42 -14.46 4.78
CA PHE A 24 6.41 -13.08 5.26
C PHE A 24 5.13 -12.38 4.80
N ARG A 25 4.36 -11.87 5.77
CA ARG A 25 3.10 -11.18 5.48
C ARG A 25 3.33 -9.67 5.39
N SER A 26 2.48 -8.99 4.63
CA SER A 26 2.49 -7.52 4.59
C SER A 26 2.25 -6.92 5.97
N LEU A 27 1.33 -7.50 6.75
CA LEU A 27 1.12 -7.17 8.15
C LEU A 27 1.92 -8.13 9.03
N ARG A 28 3.04 -7.66 9.60
CA ARG A 28 3.97 -8.50 10.37
C ARG A 28 3.33 -9.17 11.58
N TYR A 29 2.38 -8.48 12.23
CA TYR A 29 1.65 -9.03 13.37
C TYR A 29 0.65 -10.15 13.01
N ASP A 30 0.43 -10.44 11.72
CA ASP A 30 -0.41 -11.56 11.27
C ASP A 30 0.42 -12.82 11.01
N GLU A 31 1.75 -12.75 11.13
CA GLU A 31 2.65 -13.90 11.06
C GLU A 31 2.47 -14.76 12.31
N ASP A 32 2.46 -16.09 12.15
CA ASP A 32 2.29 -17.05 13.26
C ASP A 32 3.50 -17.98 13.33
N TYR A 33 4.34 -17.74 14.35
CA TYR A 33 5.56 -18.50 14.61
C TYR A 33 5.41 -19.51 15.76
N SER A 34 4.18 -19.76 16.24
CA SER A 34 3.93 -20.70 17.34
C SER A 34 4.44 -22.13 17.07
N ALA A 35 4.51 -22.52 15.79
CA ALA A 35 5.01 -23.83 15.35
C ALA A 35 6.54 -23.92 15.18
N VAL A 36 7.28 -22.80 15.24
CA VAL A 36 8.76 -22.78 15.05
C VAL A 36 9.52 -23.38 16.25
N ARG A 37 8.79 -23.83 17.27
CA ARG A 37 9.32 -24.46 18.49
C ARG A 37 10.15 -25.73 18.25
N ASP A 38 9.90 -26.46 17.15
CA ASP A 38 10.40 -27.84 16.97
C ASP A 38 11.20 -28.11 15.68
N THR A 39 11.57 -27.08 14.90
CA THR A 39 12.33 -27.31 13.67
C THR A 39 13.84 -27.28 13.92
N THR A 40 14.50 -28.42 13.68
CA THR A 40 15.96 -28.59 13.76
C THR A 40 16.73 -27.87 12.63
N PHE A 41 16.04 -27.13 11.75
CA PHE A 41 16.54 -26.77 10.42
C PHE A 41 16.45 -25.31 10.00
N ALA A 42 15.70 -24.43 10.69
CA ALA A 42 16.05 -23.01 10.56
C ALA A 42 17.45 -22.89 11.17
N SER A 43 18.30 -22.04 10.59
CA SER A 43 19.55 -21.69 11.24
C SER A 43 19.25 -21.42 12.72
N ARG A 44 20.03 -22.02 13.65
CA ARG A 44 19.73 -21.92 15.09
C ARG A 44 19.47 -20.47 15.54
N TRP A 45 19.97 -19.48 14.80
CA TRP A 45 19.72 -18.06 15.01
C TRP A 45 18.30 -17.60 14.64
N TYR A 46 17.74 -18.00 13.48
CA TYR A 46 16.43 -17.50 13.02
C TYR A 46 15.28 -18.06 13.86
N SER A 47 15.26 -19.38 14.13
CA SER A 47 14.28 -19.97 15.06
C SER A 47 14.36 -19.35 16.45
N ARG A 48 15.58 -19.05 16.93
CA ARG A 48 15.75 -18.36 18.22
C ARG A 48 15.19 -16.96 18.17
N LEU A 49 15.44 -16.19 17.11
CA LEU A 49 14.92 -14.83 16.93
C LEU A 49 13.38 -14.81 16.92
N LYS A 50 12.76 -15.76 16.20
CA LYS A 50 11.29 -15.87 16.07
C LYS A 50 10.59 -16.45 17.30
N HIS A 51 11.32 -17.10 18.20
CA HIS A 51 10.71 -17.70 19.38
C HIS A 51 11.70 -17.79 20.57
N LEU A 52 11.90 -16.68 21.26
CA LEU A 52 12.57 -16.65 22.57
C LEU A 52 11.54 -16.99 23.67
N GLY A 53 11.48 -18.28 24.04
CA GLY A 53 10.60 -18.74 25.13
C GLY A 53 11.23 -18.54 26.51
N TYR A 54 10.40 -18.23 27.51
CA TYR A 54 10.81 -18.32 28.92
C TYR A 54 10.54 -19.75 29.43
N ALA A 55 11.56 -20.39 30.01
CA ALA A 55 11.70 -21.84 30.14
C ALA A 55 10.69 -22.60 31.04
N SER A 56 9.53 -22.03 31.40
CA SER A 56 8.55 -22.71 32.26
C SER A 56 7.08 -22.67 31.79
N LYS A 57 6.72 -21.85 30.79
CA LYS A 57 5.33 -21.78 30.26
C LYS A 57 5.32 -21.66 28.74
N ALA A 58 4.86 -22.72 28.06
CA ALA A 58 4.78 -22.82 26.60
C ALA A 58 3.90 -21.77 25.87
N GLN A 59 3.32 -20.82 26.60
CA GLN A 59 2.41 -19.79 26.10
C GLN A 59 2.99 -18.37 26.22
N THR A 60 4.19 -18.25 26.79
CA THR A 60 4.89 -16.97 26.97
C THR A 60 6.16 -16.97 26.14
N TYR A 61 6.19 -16.16 25.09
CA TYR A 61 7.34 -16.06 24.20
C TYR A 61 7.42 -14.66 23.58
N VAL A 62 8.60 -14.33 23.08
CA VAL A 62 8.83 -13.14 22.28
C VAL A 62 9.35 -13.56 20.91
N SER A 63 8.76 -13.01 19.86
CA SER A 63 9.25 -13.10 18.49
C SER A 63 9.83 -11.75 18.07
N PHE A 64 10.99 -11.76 17.43
CA PHE A 64 11.59 -10.58 16.83
C PHE A 64 11.62 -10.71 15.32
N GLY A 65 11.56 -9.59 14.62
CA GLY A 65 11.70 -9.58 13.18
C GLY A 65 11.91 -8.19 12.62
N GLY A 66 12.08 -8.12 11.31
CA GLY A 66 12.32 -6.86 10.65
C GLY A 66 12.24 -6.89 9.15
N ASP A 67 12.31 -5.69 8.59
CA ASP A 67 12.29 -5.39 7.17
C ASP A 67 13.31 -4.28 6.91
N ILE A 68 14.29 -4.54 6.07
CA ILE A 68 15.27 -3.55 5.63
C ILE A 68 15.11 -3.40 4.14
N ARG A 69 14.82 -2.19 3.67
CA ARG A 69 14.67 -1.88 2.25
C ARG A 69 15.59 -0.73 1.86
N TYR A 70 16.27 -0.89 0.74
CA TYR A 70 17.01 0.16 0.06
C TYR A 70 16.44 0.31 -1.34
N GLN A 71 16.20 1.55 -1.75
CA GLN A 71 15.75 1.89 -3.10
C GLN A 71 16.61 3.02 -3.62
N TYR A 72 17.22 2.83 -4.78
CA TYR A 72 17.79 3.94 -5.54
C TYR A 72 16.81 4.29 -6.64
N PHE A 73 16.49 5.57 -6.77
CA PHE A 73 15.63 6.11 -7.82
C PHE A 73 16.35 7.21 -8.59
N TYR A 74 16.12 7.24 -9.89
CA TYR A 74 16.54 8.32 -10.77
C TYR A 74 15.36 8.75 -11.62
N ASN A 75 15.07 10.06 -11.60
CA ASN A 75 13.96 10.70 -12.27
C ASN A 75 14.47 11.80 -13.20
N GLU A 76 14.10 11.71 -14.47
CA GLU A 76 14.25 12.80 -15.42
C GLU A 76 12.92 13.53 -15.59
N HIS A 77 12.96 14.86 -15.53
CA HIS A 77 11.80 15.75 -15.70
C HIS A 77 10.64 15.48 -14.74
N GLU A 78 10.92 15.25 -13.45
CA GLU A 78 9.87 15.11 -12.44
C GLU A 78 8.87 16.28 -12.50
N ASN A 79 7.59 15.99 -12.24
CA ASN A 79 6.47 16.91 -12.51
C ASN A 79 6.47 17.47 -13.94
N TRP A 80 6.78 16.63 -14.93
CA TRP A 80 6.78 16.99 -16.36
C TRP A 80 7.68 18.20 -16.71
N GLY A 81 8.74 18.39 -15.91
CA GLY A 81 9.73 19.46 -16.07
C GLY A 81 9.55 20.66 -15.13
N ASP A 82 8.55 20.66 -14.24
CA ASP A 82 8.35 21.74 -13.26
C ASP A 82 9.15 21.56 -11.97
N ALA A 83 9.55 20.32 -11.63
CA ALA A 83 10.41 20.07 -10.48
C ALA A 83 11.87 20.47 -10.76
N PRO A 84 12.67 20.79 -9.73
CA PRO A 84 14.11 20.94 -9.87
C PRO A 84 14.74 19.71 -10.53
N GLU A 85 15.70 19.92 -11.43
CA GLU A 85 16.45 18.83 -12.04
C GLU A 85 17.37 18.15 -11.01
N ASP A 86 17.23 16.84 -10.88
CA ASP A 86 18.11 15.97 -10.09
C ASP A 86 18.97 15.14 -11.06
N HIS A 87 20.27 15.40 -11.08
CA HIS A 87 21.20 14.71 -11.98
C HIS A 87 21.77 13.41 -11.39
N ASP A 88 21.65 13.21 -10.08
CA ASP A 88 22.32 12.13 -9.36
C ASP A 88 21.33 11.06 -8.83
N GLY A 89 20.05 11.40 -8.75
CA GLY A 89 19.03 10.55 -8.14
C GLY A 89 19.14 10.54 -6.61
N TYR A 90 18.35 9.67 -5.98
CA TYR A 90 18.26 9.62 -4.53
C TYR A 90 18.08 8.19 -4.01
N ILE A 91 18.40 8.00 -2.73
CA ILE A 91 18.28 6.71 -2.04
C ILE A 91 17.25 6.83 -0.92
N LEU A 92 16.26 5.95 -0.96
CA LEU A 92 15.33 5.72 0.14
C LEU A 92 15.77 4.49 0.93
N SER A 93 15.98 4.65 2.22
CA SER A 93 16.27 3.55 3.14
C SER A 93 15.14 3.41 4.15
N ARG A 94 14.67 2.17 4.39
CA ARG A 94 13.65 1.85 5.38
C ARG A 94 14.11 0.72 6.29
N PHE A 95 13.94 0.90 7.60
CA PHE A 95 14.20 -0.10 8.63
C PHE A 95 12.96 -0.27 9.50
N LEU A 96 12.36 -1.45 9.47
CA LEU A 96 11.32 -1.88 10.40
C LEU A 96 11.93 -2.91 11.34
N LEU A 97 11.80 -2.69 12.64
CA LEU A 97 12.22 -3.65 13.67
C LEU A 97 11.06 -3.82 14.64
N HIS A 98 10.70 -5.07 14.93
CA HIS A 98 9.55 -5.37 15.77
C HIS A 98 9.80 -6.47 16.79
N ALA A 99 8.97 -6.44 17.84
CA ALA A 99 8.79 -7.49 18.81
C ALA A 99 7.30 -7.84 18.95
N ASP A 100 6.96 -9.12 18.82
CA ASP A 100 5.65 -9.68 19.16
C ASP A 100 5.76 -10.47 20.46
N ILE A 101 5.13 -9.97 21.52
CA ILE A 101 5.24 -10.45 22.89
C ILE A 101 3.93 -11.13 23.27
N HIS A 102 3.96 -12.45 23.40
CA HIS A 102 2.81 -13.24 23.83
C HIS A 102 2.90 -13.46 25.33
N PHE A 103 1.96 -12.92 26.11
CA PHE A 103 1.94 -13.08 27.56
C PHE A 103 1.18 -14.37 27.95
N THR A 104 0.03 -14.60 27.29
CA THR A 104 -0.84 -15.77 27.47
C THR A 104 -1.49 -16.12 26.13
N LYS A 105 -2.29 -17.19 26.07
CA LYS A 105 -3.14 -17.47 24.89
C LYS A 105 -4.10 -16.34 24.50
N GLY A 106 -4.46 -15.47 25.44
CA GLY A 106 -5.47 -14.44 25.21
C GLY A 106 -4.95 -13.01 25.22
N ILE A 107 -3.65 -12.79 25.46
CA ILE A 107 -3.08 -11.44 25.57
C ILE A 107 -1.71 -11.42 24.90
N ARG A 108 -1.54 -10.53 23.91
CA ARG A 108 -0.24 -10.21 23.31
C ARG A 108 -0.06 -8.71 23.12
N ALA A 109 1.18 -8.25 23.02
CA ALA A 109 1.52 -6.90 22.62
C ALA A 109 2.49 -6.94 21.43
N PHE A 110 2.35 -5.98 20.52
CA PHE A 110 3.22 -5.83 19.37
C PHE A 110 3.79 -4.41 19.35
N VAL A 111 5.10 -4.30 19.19
CA VAL A 111 5.80 -3.02 19.07
C VAL A 111 6.70 -3.06 17.85
N GLN A 112 6.66 -2.01 17.04
CA GLN A 112 7.52 -1.84 15.87
C GLN A 112 8.03 -0.41 15.80
N THR A 113 9.33 -0.25 15.57
CA THR A 113 9.95 1.02 15.21
C THR A 113 10.16 1.09 13.70
N GLN A 114 10.03 2.29 13.13
CA GLN A 114 10.34 2.56 11.73
C GLN A 114 11.37 3.69 11.65
N SER A 115 12.33 3.53 10.75
CA SER A 115 13.23 4.58 10.32
C SER A 115 13.19 4.64 8.80
N SER A 116 12.85 5.80 8.26
CA SER A 116 12.75 6.08 6.83
C SER A 116 13.65 7.27 6.50
N LEU A 117 14.71 7.05 5.72
CA LEU A 117 15.70 8.07 5.36
C LEU A 117 15.64 8.33 3.85
N ALA A 118 15.83 9.59 3.46
CA ALA A 118 15.83 10.02 2.06
C ALA A 118 17.15 10.75 1.74
N ASP A 119 18.18 9.99 1.37
CA ASP A 119 19.51 10.52 1.07
C ASP A 119 19.54 11.06 -0.37
N GLY A 120 19.90 12.34 -0.53
CA GLY A 120 20.03 13.00 -1.84
C GLY A 120 18.71 13.49 -2.44
N ARG A 121 17.56 13.15 -1.84
CA ARG A 121 16.26 13.65 -2.29
C ARG A 121 16.17 15.15 -2.05
N ILE A 122 15.84 15.91 -3.10
CA ILE A 122 15.56 17.34 -3.01
C ILE A 122 14.22 17.52 -2.26
N ASP A 123 14.22 18.35 -1.23
CA ASP A 123 13.05 18.71 -0.40
C ASP A 123 12.18 17.49 0.01
N PRO A 124 12.74 16.52 0.76
CA PRO A 124 12.02 15.31 1.14
C PRO A 124 10.82 15.66 2.01
N SER A 125 9.69 14.98 1.75
CA SER A 125 8.50 15.10 2.57
C SER A 125 8.49 14.06 3.71
N PRO A 126 7.57 14.16 4.69
CA PRO A 126 7.37 13.11 5.69
C PRO A 126 6.95 11.73 5.14
N VAL A 127 6.64 11.65 3.83
CA VAL A 127 6.38 10.39 3.12
C VAL A 127 7.69 9.72 2.68
N ASP A 128 8.74 10.52 2.48
CA ASP A 128 10.08 10.09 2.06
C ASP A 128 10.99 9.90 3.26
N GLN A 129 10.93 10.82 4.23
CA GLN A 129 11.79 10.86 5.39
C GLN A 129 10.98 10.94 6.69
N ASN A 130 11.21 9.98 7.58
CA ASN A 130 10.82 10.01 8.98
C ASN A 130 11.94 9.30 9.76
N PRO A 131 12.90 10.06 10.33
CA PRO A 131 14.17 9.52 10.82
C PRO A 131 14.02 8.35 11.81
N LEU A 132 13.11 8.45 12.78
CA LEU A 132 12.82 7.35 13.71
C LEU A 132 11.52 7.58 14.47
N GLU A 133 10.61 6.59 14.41
CA GLU A 133 9.33 6.66 15.11
C GLU A 133 8.89 5.30 15.72
N VAL A 134 7.89 5.35 16.60
CA VAL A 134 7.17 4.15 17.07
C VAL A 134 5.99 3.90 16.13
N HIS A 135 6.26 3.12 15.07
CA HIS A 135 5.31 2.88 13.99
C HIS A 135 4.06 2.11 14.42
N GLN A 136 4.25 1.09 15.27
CA GLN A 136 3.15 0.32 15.84
C GLN A 136 3.43 0.04 17.32
N ALA A 137 2.37 0.13 18.12
CA ALA A 137 2.38 -0.17 19.53
C ALA A 137 0.94 -0.48 19.96
N PHE A 138 0.59 -1.77 20.01
CA PHE A 138 -0.76 -2.19 20.36
C PHE A 138 -0.78 -3.44 21.24
N ALA A 139 -1.91 -3.65 21.92
CA ALA A 139 -2.22 -4.88 22.64
C ALA A 139 -3.47 -5.54 22.05
N ASP A 140 -3.41 -6.87 21.91
CA ASP A 140 -4.53 -7.72 21.50
C ASP A 140 -5.07 -8.49 22.70
N PHE A 141 -6.41 -8.50 22.82
CA PHE A 141 -7.16 -9.23 23.83
C PHE A 141 -8.13 -10.21 23.15
N SER A 142 -7.91 -11.51 23.33
CA SER A 142 -8.83 -12.55 22.87
C SER A 142 -9.99 -12.67 23.85
N LEU A 143 -11.15 -12.11 23.47
CA LEU A 143 -12.37 -12.15 24.28
C LEU A 143 -13.12 -13.48 24.10
N LEU A 144 -13.00 -14.10 22.93
CA LEU A 144 -13.52 -15.42 22.62
C LEU A 144 -12.53 -16.18 21.75
N ASP A 145 -12.19 -17.41 22.13
CA ASP A 145 -11.39 -18.33 21.32
C ASP A 145 -12.01 -19.73 21.39
N LYS A 146 -13.02 -19.96 20.54
CA LYS A 146 -13.71 -21.24 20.40
C LYS A 146 -13.49 -21.80 18.99
N PRO A 147 -13.66 -23.11 18.77
CA PRO A 147 -13.69 -23.66 17.42
C PRO A 147 -14.70 -22.89 16.57
N LYS A 148 -14.26 -22.39 15.40
CA LYS A 148 -15.06 -21.60 14.44
C LYS A 148 -15.51 -20.20 14.89
N THR A 149 -15.14 -19.73 16.07
CA THR A 149 -15.53 -18.39 16.55
C THR A 149 -14.41 -17.77 17.36
N LYS A 150 -13.83 -16.69 16.84
CA LYS A 150 -12.83 -15.89 17.54
C LYS A 150 -13.25 -14.43 17.57
N LEU A 151 -13.10 -13.79 18.72
CA LEU A 151 -13.28 -12.35 18.88
C LEU A 151 -12.03 -11.78 19.55
N LEU A 152 -11.34 -10.91 18.82
CA LEU A 152 -10.15 -10.21 19.27
C LEU A 152 -10.43 -8.71 19.32
N VAL A 153 -9.98 -8.04 20.37
CA VAL A 153 -9.96 -6.58 20.45
C VAL A 153 -8.51 -6.12 20.47
N ARG A 154 -8.17 -5.21 19.57
CA ARG A 154 -6.87 -4.55 19.45
C ARG A 154 -6.98 -3.09 19.85
N LEU A 155 -6.07 -2.65 20.72
CA LEU A 155 -6.01 -1.26 21.18
C LEU A 155 -4.58 -0.72 21.00
N GLY A 156 -4.46 0.47 20.39
CA GLY A 156 -3.19 1.17 20.22
C GLY A 156 -2.89 1.54 18.77
N ARG A 157 -1.64 1.92 18.52
CA ARG A 157 -1.12 2.30 17.20
C ARG A 157 -0.90 1.06 16.35
N GLN A 158 -1.54 1.02 15.18
CA GLN A 158 -1.57 -0.15 14.31
C GLN A 158 -1.68 0.22 12.85
N GLU A 159 -1.25 -0.67 11.97
CA GLU A 159 -1.57 -0.59 10.55
C GLU A 159 -3.00 -1.05 10.26
N LEU A 160 -3.58 -0.48 9.20
CA LEU A 160 -4.82 -0.97 8.58
C LEU A 160 -4.52 -1.30 7.12
N SER A 161 -4.92 -2.49 6.68
CA SER A 161 -4.76 -2.94 5.29
C SER A 161 -5.97 -3.75 4.89
N TYR A 162 -6.64 -3.34 3.81
CA TYR A 162 -7.88 -3.93 3.35
C TYR A 162 -7.91 -4.11 1.83
N GLY A 163 -8.60 -5.17 1.40
CA GLY A 163 -8.88 -5.46 -0.01
C GLY A 163 -7.63 -5.47 -0.90
N SER A 164 -7.72 -4.76 -2.02
CA SER A 164 -6.67 -4.57 -3.00
C SER A 164 -5.64 -3.50 -2.59
N GLN A 165 -5.80 -2.89 -1.40
CA GLN A 165 -5.04 -1.74 -0.90
C GLN A 165 -5.21 -0.46 -1.74
N ARG A 166 -6.28 -0.38 -2.55
CA ARG A 166 -6.67 0.84 -3.28
C ARG A 166 -7.23 1.92 -2.37
N LEU A 167 -8.01 1.55 -1.34
CA LEU A 167 -8.62 2.48 -0.39
C LEU A 167 -7.87 2.60 0.95
N VAL A 168 -7.44 1.47 1.51
CA VAL A 168 -6.79 1.42 2.82
C VAL A 168 -5.60 0.50 2.76
N SER A 169 -4.42 1.08 2.91
CA SER A 169 -3.16 0.38 2.78
C SER A 169 -2.21 0.75 3.91
N VAL A 170 -1.10 0.05 3.97
CA VAL A 170 0.04 0.42 4.81
C VAL A 170 1.01 1.38 4.11
N ARG A 171 0.72 1.77 2.87
CA ARG A 171 1.61 2.58 2.01
C ARG A 171 2.96 1.89 1.75
N GLU A 172 2.93 0.68 1.17
CA GLU A 172 4.17 -0.05 0.86
C GLU A 172 5.06 0.62 -0.20
N GLY A 173 4.49 1.30 -1.20
CA GLY A 173 5.28 1.90 -2.28
C GLY A 173 6.26 2.97 -1.76
N PRO A 174 5.74 4.06 -1.17
CA PRO A 174 6.54 5.07 -0.51
C PRO A 174 7.45 4.57 0.63
N ASN A 175 8.39 5.42 1.07
CA ASN A 175 9.39 5.03 2.06
C ASN A 175 8.85 4.97 3.48
N ASN A 176 7.99 5.91 3.86
CA ASN A 176 7.38 5.95 5.18
C ASN A 176 5.99 5.29 5.14
N ARG A 177 5.80 4.17 5.86
CA ARG A 177 4.49 3.50 5.99
C ARG A 177 3.56 4.33 6.88
N GLN A 178 2.27 4.06 6.78
CA GLN A 178 1.26 4.80 7.56
C GLN A 178 0.58 3.92 8.61
N SER A 179 0.29 4.52 9.78
CA SER A 179 -0.34 3.86 10.92
C SER A 179 -1.52 4.68 11.45
N PHE A 180 -2.27 4.06 12.36
CA PHE A 180 -3.51 4.58 12.92
C PHE A 180 -3.56 4.31 14.41
N ASP A 181 -3.91 5.32 15.21
CA ASP A 181 -4.13 5.18 16.65
C ASP A 181 -5.61 4.91 16.91
N GLY A 182 -5.94 3.81 17.56
CA GLY A 182 -7.33 3.57 17.98
C GLY A 182 -7.64 2.15 18.41
N ALA A 183 -8.89 1.76 18.18
CA ALA A 183 -9.43 0.47 18.56
C ALA A 183 -9.97 -0.28 17.35
N LYS A 184 -9.77 -1.61 17.34
CA LYS A 184 -10.26 -2.51 16.31
C LYS A 184 -10.76 -3.81 16.93
N ALA A 185 -11.99 -4.20 16.61
CA ALA A 185 -12.54 -5.51 16.92
C ALA A 185 -12.48 -6.40 15.68
N ILE A 186 -12.00 -7.63 15.85
CA ILE A 186 -11.82 -8.62 14.78
C ILE A 186 -12.65 -9.85 15.15
N LEU A 187 -13.72 -10.07 14.40
CA LEU A 187 -14.61 -11.21 14.52
C LEU A 187 -14.31 -12.21 13.41
N LYS A 188 -13.84 -13.42 13.75
CA LYS A 188 -13.66 -14.52 12.81
C LYS A 188 -14.68 -15.62 13.11
N LEU A 189 -15.57 -15.86 12.15
CA LEU A 189 -16.48 -17.00 12.12
C LEU A 189 -15.96 -18.02 11.08
N SER A 190 -16.63 -19.16 10.91
CA SER A 190 -16.18 -20.23 9.98
C SER A 190 -15.78 -19.71 8.59
N ASP A 191 -16.68 -18.95 7.96
CA ASP A 191 -16.53 -18.51 6.57
C ASP A 191 -16.48 -16.97 6.44
N PHE A 192 -16.70 -16.26 7.55
CA PHE A 192 -16.74 -14.81 7.62
C PHE A 192 -15.61 -14.27 8.49
N GLN A 193 -15.01 -13.17 8.08
CA GLN A 193 -14.22 -12.32 8.94
C GLN A 193 -14.78 -10.91 8.87
N SER A 194 -15.00 -10.27 10.01
CA SER A 194 -15.41 -8.88 10.07
C SER A 194 -14.52 -8.08 11.02
N ASP A 195 -14.09 -6.92 10.54
CA ASP A 195 -13.32 -5.96 11.30
C ASP A 195 -14.19 -4.72 11.53
N PHE A 196 -14.21 -4.21 12.76
CA PHE A 196 -14.83 -2.93 13.12
C PHE A 196 -13.79 -2.05 13.78
N PHE A 197 -13.66 -0.80 13.37
CA PHE A 197 -12.61 0.06 13.90
C PHE A 197 -13.05 1.52 14.00
N TYR A 198 -12.42 2.22 14.94
CA TYR A 198 -12.43 3.67 15.06
C TYR A 198 -11.01 4.12 15.41
N THR A 199 -10.46 5.01 14.59
CA THR A 199 -9.04 5.35 14.61
C THR A 199 -8.80 6.80 14.21
N HIS A 200 -7.61 7.29 14.54
CA HIS A 200 -7.05 8.55 14.06
C HIS A 200 -5.83 8.24 13.20
N TYR A 201 -5.68 8.95 12.09
CA TYR A 201 -4.45 8.85 11.29
C TYR A 201 -3.27 9.36 12.11
N VAL A 202 -2.13 8.66 12.05
CA VAL A 202 -0.88 9.14 12.66
C VAL A 202 -0.17 10.03 11.65
N ARG A 203 0.06 11.30 12.00
CA ARG A 203 0.74 12.26 11.13
C ARG A 203 2.24 12.11 11.29
N ALA A 204 2.88 11.62 10.22
CA ALA A 204 4.33 11.61 10.09
C ALA A 204 4.91 13.03 10.12
N SER A 205 6.04 13.17 10.81
CA SER A 205 6.82 14.40 10.93
C SER A 205 8.30 14.10 10.71
N ASP A 206 9.12 15.13 10.47
CA ASP A 206 10.53 14.97 10.11
C ASP A 206 11.47 14.77 11.33
N GLY A 207 10.93 14.76 12.55
CA GLY A 207 11.70 14.61 13.79
C GLY A 207 11.93 13.16 14.21
N ILE A 208 12.26 12.98 15.49
CA ILE A 208 12.44 11.67 16.12
C ILE A 208 11.38 11.53 17.20
N PHE A 209 10.55 10.48 17.11
CA PHE A 209 9.46 10.18 18.04
C PHE A 209 8.44 11.33 18.21
N ASP A 210 8.17 12.08 17.15
CA ASP A 210 7.24 13.21 17.10
C ASP A 210 5.98 12.93 16.26
N ASP A 211 5.77 11.69 15.85
CA ASP A 211 4.57 11.24 15.14
C ASP A 211 3.32 11.25 16.06
N GLU A 212 2.39 12.15 15.76
CA GLU A 212 1.22 12.43 16.59
C GLU A 212 -0.08 11.82 16.04
N SER A 213 -0.95 11.43 16.97
CA SER A 213 -2.34 11.09 16.67
C SER A 213 -3.10 12.30 16.16
N ASN A 214 -3.55 12.29 14.90
CA ASN A 214 -4.23 13.43 14.29
C ASN A 214 -5.74 13.40 14.57
N GLN A 215 -6.18 14.13 15.59
CA GLN A 215 -7.60 14.28 15.95
C GLN A 215 -8.45 14.93 14.84
N SER A 216 -7.82 15.73 13.98
CA SER A 216 -8.44 16.37 12.82
C SER A 216 -8.56 15.43 11.62
N ARG A 217 -8.10 14.16 11.72
CA ARG A 217 -8.27 13.14 10.68
C ARG A 217 -8.70 11.80 11.28
N GLN A 218 -10.00 11.63 11.40
CA GLN A 218 -10.63 10.44 12.01
C GLN A 218 -11.06 9.46 10.93
N PHE A 219 -10.91 8.17 11.22
CA PHE A 219 -11.24 7.09 10.29
C PHE A 219 -11.91 5.94 11.02
N TRP A 220 -13.10 5.55 10.56
CA TRP A 220 -13.89 4.47 11.16
C TRP A 220 -14.52 3.61 10.10
N GLY A 221 -14.92 2.40 10.47
CA GLY A 221 -15.58 1.54 9.50
C GLY A 221 -15.85 0.13 9.97
N SER A 222 -16.51 -0.59 9.06
CA SER A 222 -16.74 -2.02 9.15
C SER A 222 -16.34 -2.67 7.84
N TYR A 223 -15.56 -3.74 7.91
CA TYR A 223 -15.10 -4.49 6.74
C TYR A 223 -15.48 -5.96 6.91
N LEU A 224 -16.34 -6.49 6.04
CA LEU A 224 -16.79 -7.88 6.06
C LEU A 224 -16.19 -8.62 4.86
N LYS A 225 -15.47 -9.70 5.14
CA LYS A 225 -14.97 -10.65 4.13
C LYS A 225 -15.70 -11.98 4.26
N TYR A 226 -16.21 -12.48 3.15
CA TYR A 226 -16.81 -13.80 3.03
C TYR A 226 -16.02 -14.64 2.02
N ASN A 227 -15.42 -15.74 2.49
CA ASN A 227 -14.41 -16.49 1.73
C ASN A 227 -14.97 -17.69 0.93
N ARG A 228 -16.28 -17.96 1.01
CA ARG A 228 -16.90 -19.17 0.43
C ARG A 228 -18.20 -18.87 -0.30
N ILE A 229 -18.12 -18.12 -1.38
CA ILE A 229 -19.25 -17.96 -2.30
C ILE A 229 -19.06 -18.94 -3.46
N PRO A 230 -20.01 -19.87 -3.68
CA PRO A 230 -19.99 -20.70 -4.88
C PRO A 230 -19.86 -19.84 -6.14
N ILE A 231 -19.04 -20.30 -7.10
CA ILE A 231 -18.78 -19.65 -8.40
C ILE A 231 -17.92 -18.37 -8.32
N ILE A 232 -18.19 -17.45 -7.39
CA ILE A 232 -17.47 -16.16 -7.34
C ILE A 232 -16.33 -16.07 -6.32
N GLY A 233 -16.10 -17.13 -5.52
CA GLY A 233 -14.98 -17.23 -4.60
C GLY A 233 -15.15 -16.43 -3.32
N SER A 234 -14.66 -15.19 -3.31
CA SER A 234 -14.73 -14.31 -2.14
C SER A 234 -15.37 -12.97 -2.47
N ALA A 235 -16.15 -12.45 -1.54
CA ALA A 235 -16.63 -11.07 -1.59
C ALA A 235 -16.31 -10.33 -0.30
N GLU A 236 -16.10 -9.04 -0.47
CA GLU A 236 -15.81 -8.09 0.58
C GLU A 236 -16.82 -6.95 0.49
N VAL A 237 -17.52 -6.67 1.58
CA VAL A 237 -18.48 -5.56 1.69
C VAL A 237 -18.02 -4.67 2.83
N TYR A 238 -17.99 -3.37 2.59
CA TYR A 238 -17.47 -2.44 3.57
C TYR A 238 -18.18 -1.11 3.61
N TYR A 239 -18.10 -0.49 4.79
CA TYR A 239 -18.44 0.90 5.05
C TYR A 239 -17.22 1.56 5.70
N LEU A 240 -16.79 2.70 5.16
CA LEU A 240 -15.64 3.46 5.64
C LEU A 240 -16.05 4.93 5.78
N GLY A 241 -15.91 5.50 6.97
CA GLY A 241 -16.11 6.91 7.24
C GLY A 241 -14.80 7.63 7.51
N LEU A 242 -14.67 8.84 6.96
CA LEU A 242 -13.51 9.71 7.07
C LEU A 242 -14.00 11.10 7.47
N TYR A 243 -13.43 11.63 8.55
CA TYR A 243 -13.55 13.03 8.91
C TYR A 243 -12.20 13.72 8.69
N ARG A 244 -12.21 14.90 8.09
CA ARG A 244 -11.04 15.77 7.96
C ARG A 244 -11.42 17.21 8.27
N GLU A 245 -10.63 17.87 9.09
CA GLU A 245 -10.75 19.30 9.35
C GLU A 245 -9.94 20.11 8.32
N SER A 246 -10.43 21.30 7.97
CA SER A 246 -9.69 22.29 7.16
C SER A 246 -9.10 21.73 5.85
N VAL A 247 -9.92 20.99 5.11
CA VAL A 247 -9.57 20.47 3.79
C VAL A 247 -9.70 21.57 2.74
N SER A 248 -8.79 21.57 1.77
CA SER A 248 -8.90 22.38 0.56
C SER A 248 -9.22 21.49 -0.64
N TYR A 249 -10.20 21.88 -1.46
CA TYR A 249 -10.49 21.31 -2.77
C TYR A 249 -10.41 22.44 -3.80
N GLU A 250 -9.70 22.21 -4.91
CA GLU A 250 -9.35 23.30 -5.84
C GLU A 250 -8.72 24.50 -5.09
N THR A 251 -8.48 25.63 -5.77
CA THR A 251 -7.76 26.77 -5.16
C THR A 251 -8.56 27.50 -4.07
N ASP A 252 -9.90 27.46 -4.13
CA ASP A 252 -10.76 28.39 -3.38
C ASP A 252 -11.75 27.73 -2.39
N LEU A 253 -11.87 26.39 -2.36
CA LEU A 253 -12.82 25.74 -1.47
C LEU A 253 -12.11 25.21 -0.22
N HIS A 254 -12.51 25.72 0.95
CA HIS A 254 -11.98 25.31 2.24
C HIS A 254 -13.09 24.90 3.21
N GLY A 255 -12.89 23.83 3.95
CA GLY A 255 -13.78 23.47 5.05
C GLY A 255 -13.61 22.06 5.59
N ASN A 256 -14.51 21.68 6.48
CA ASN A 256 -14.49 20.34 7.08
C ASN A 256 -15.18 19.35 6.16
N GLU A 257 -14.63 18.14 6.10
CA GLU A 257 -15.11 17.04 5.30
C GLU A 257 -15.58 15.91 6.22
N THR A 258 -16.79 15.42 6.00
CA THR A 258 -17.27 14.13 6.50
C THR A 258 -17.70 13.30 5.30
N ARG A 259 -16.88 12.31 4.96
CA ARG A 259 -17.10 11.42 3.82
C ARG A 259 -17.38 10.01 4.30
N HIS A 260 -18.34 9.37 3.67
CA HIS A 260 -18.66 7.96 3.83
C HIS A 260 -18.46 7.25 2.51
N SER A 261 -17.93 6.03 2.55
CA SER A 261 -17.73 5.17 1.40
C SER A 261 -18.40 3.83 1.67
N ILE A 262 -19.23 3.36 0.73
CA ILE A 262 -19.74 2.00 0.71
C ILE A 262 -19.17 1.31 -0.51
N GLY A 263 -18.68 0.08 -0.33
CA GLY A 263 -18.07 -0.65 -1.45
C GLY A 263 -18.29 -2.15 -1.38
N LEU A 264 -18.19 -2.73 -2.57
CA LEU A 264 -18.24 -4.16 -2.83
C LEU A 264 -17.03 -4.53 -3.67
N ARG A 265 -16.29 -5.53 -3.21
CA ARG A 265 -15.21 -6.15 -3.96
C ARG A 265 -15.46 -7.65 -4.11
N ILE A 266 -15.26 -8.18 -5.31
CA ILE A 266 -15.35 -9.60 -5.62
C ILE A 266 -14.03 -10.00 -6.25
N ALA A 267 -13.33 -10.92 -5.62
CA ALA A 267 -12.03 -11.37 -6.10
C ALA A 267 -11.88 -12.88 -5.97
N ASN A 268 -11.31 -13.50 -7.01
CA ASN A 268 -11.04 -14.93 -7.01
C ASN A 268 -9.98 -15.33 -8.03
N GLN A 269 -9.51 -16.56 -7.91
CA GLN A 269 -8.75 -17.26 -8.92
C GLN A 269 -9.43 -18.61 -9.22
N ILE A 270 -9.82 -18.83 -10.48
CA ILE A 270 -10.47 -20.06 -10.94
C ILE A 270 -9.62 -20.66 -12.05
N GLY A 271 -8.91 -21.74 -11.71
CA GLY A 271 -7.92 -22.33 -12.61
C GLY A 271 -6.85 -21.31 -12.99
N ASN A 272 -6.75 -21.00 -14.28
CA ASN A 272 -5.80 -20.05 -14.84
C ASN A 272 -6.33 -18.61 -14.91
N TRP A 273 -7.60 -18.37 -14.60
CA TRP A 273 -8.21 -17.04 -14.57
C TRP A 273 -8.10 -16.42 -13.19
N LYS A 274 -7.74 -15.14 -13.12
CA LYS A 274 -7.81 -14.29 -11.94
C LYS A 274 -8.69 -13.09 -12.25
N TYR A 275 -9.54 -12.71 -11.31
CA TYR A 275 -10.30 -11.46 -11.41
C TYR A 275 -10.44 -10.78 -10.05
N ASP A 276 -10.55 -9.46 -10.09
CA ASP A 276 -10.76 -8.56 -8.97
C ASP A 276 -11.61 -7.40 -9.50
N LEU A 277 -12.85 -7.33 -9.02
CA LEU A 277 -13.84 -6.32 -9.38
C LEU A 277 -14.16 -5.53 -8.12
N GLU A 278 -14.06 -4.21 -8.15
CA GLU A 278 -14.34 -3.38 -6.99
C GLU A 278 -15.07 -2.11 -7.39
N GLY A 279 -16.19 -1.83 -6.71
CA GLY A 279 -17.00 -0.63 -6.91
C GLY A 279 -17.26 0.07 -5.58
N VAL A 280 -17.17 1.40 -5.58
CA VAL A 280 -17.28 2.23 -4.38
C VAL A 280 -18.13 3.44 -4.68
N TYR A 281 -19.06 3.76 -3.79
CA TYR A 281 -19.80 5.02 -3.81
C TYR A 281 -19.49 5.82 -2.56
N GLN A 282 -19.28 7.11 -2.72
CA GLN A 282 -18.96 8.06 -1.66
C GLN A 282 -20.03 9.13 -1.55
N PHE A 283 -20.44 9.40 -0.31
CA PHE A 283 -21.44 10.40 0.04
C PHE A 283 -21.06 11.10 1.34
N GLY A 284 -21.74 12.19 1.67
CA GLY A 284 -21.47 12.98 2.87
C GLY A 284 -21.42 14.46 2.56
N ARG A 285 -20.60 15.21 3.29
CA ARG A 285 -20.49 16.66 3.14
C ARG A 285 -19.07 17.15 3.18
N PHE A 286 -18.80 18.17 2.39
CA PHE A 286 -17.61 19.00 2.48
C PHE A 286 -18.07 20.46 2.56
N ALA A 287 -17.76 21.14 3.66
CA ALA A 287 -18.31 22.45 3.97
C ALA A 287 -19.86 22.47 3.80
N MET A 288 -20.38 23.30 2.90
CA MET A 288 -21.81 23.43 2.57
C MET A 288 -22.24 22.60 1.35
N THR A 289 -21.33 21.76 0.84
CA THR A 289 -21.43 21.04 -0.43
C THR A 289 -21.66 19.56 -0.17
N ASP A 290 -22.53 18.92 -0.96
CA ASP A 290 -22.80 17.49 -0.83
C ASP A 290 -21.78 16.67 -1.63
N ILE A 291 -21.29 15.57 -1.06
CA ILE A 291 -20.38 14.66 -1.74
C ILE A 291 -21.19 13.61 -2.50
N SER A 292 -20.86 13.36 -3.77
CA SER A 292 -21.40 12.25 -4.56
C SER A 292 -20.36 11.77 -5.57
N ALA A 293 -19.44 10.93 -5.13
CA ALA A 293 -18.33 10.44 -5.94
C ALA A 293 -18.33 8.91 -6.01
N TRP A 294 -17.65 8.31 -6.98
CA TRP A 294 -17.60 6.87 -7.13
C TRP A 294 -16.37 6.42 -7.90
N THR A 295 -16.05 5.13 -7.76
CA THR A 295 -15.11 4.45 -8.64
C THR A 295 -15.61 3.05 -8.95
N ALA A 296 -15.26 2.56 -10.14
CA ALA A 296 -15.37 1.17 -10.53
C ALA A 296 -14.03 0.72 -11.11
N SER A 297 -13.59 -0.48 -10.72
CA SER A 297 -12.34 -1.07 -11.16
C SER A 297 -12.53 -2.52 -11.58
N ILE A 298 -11.79 -2.91 -12.61
CA ILE A 298 -11.68 -4.29 -13.07
C ILE A 298 -10.20 -4.60 -13.18
N ASN A 299 -9.78 -5.74 -12.64
CA ASN A 299 -8.47 -6.33 -12.89
C ASN A 299 -8.67 -7.82 -13.17
N THR A 300 -8.36 -8.22 -14.39
CA THR A 300 -8.49 -9.61 -14.84
C THR A 300 -7.18 -10.08 -15.44
N ALA A 301 -6.85 -11.35 -15.28
CA ALA A 301 -5.67 -11.94 -15.90
C ALA A 301 -5.88 -13.42 -16.23
N TYR A 302 -5.21 -13.88 -17.28
CA TYR A 302 -5.16 -15.28 -17.67
C TYR A 302 -3.73 -15.77 -17.80
N ARG A 303 -3.42 -16.89 -17.12
CA ARG A 303 -2.09 -17.51 -17.12
C ARG A 303 -2.03 -18.73 -18.02
N PHE A 304 -1.18 -18.69 -19.03
CA PHE A 304 -0.92 -19.80 -19.94
C PHE A 304 0.07 -20.79 -19.33
N THR A 305 -0.39 -21.64 -18.41
CA THR A 305 0.47 -22.58 -17.66
C THR A 305 1.15 -23.67 -18.49
N SER A 306 0.66 -23.93 -19.72
CA SER A 306 1.22 -24.92 -20.65
C SER A 306 2.32 -24.38 -21.57
N LEU A 307 2.52 -23.06 -21.62
CA LEU A 307 3.53 -22.44 -22.48
C LEU A 307 4.85 -22.22 -21.71
N PRO A 308 6.01 -22.19 -22.40
CA PRO A 308 7.26 -21.74 -21.79
C PRO A 308 7.10 -20.36 -21.15
N LEU A 309 7.78 -20.14 -20.02
CA LEU A 309 7.72 -18.91 -19.22
C LEU A 309 6.34 -18.58 -18.60
N LYS A 310 5.32 -19.42 -18.84
CA LYS A 310 3.97 -19.31 -18.27
C LYS A 310 3.40 -17.88 -18.32
N PRO A 311 3.33 -17.25 -19.50
CA PRO A 311 2.91 -15.86 -19.60
C PRO A 311 1.52 -15.67 -18.99
N GLU A 312 1.36 -14.60 -18.23
CA GLU A 312 0.10 -14.12 -17.70
C GLU A 312 -0.23 -12.80 -18.39
N ILE A 313 -1.33 -12.78 -19.12
CA ILE A 313 -1.82 -11.57 -19.78
C ILE A 313 -2.89 -10.98 -18.88
N GLY A 314 -2.70 -9.74 -18.47
CA GLY A 314 -3.59 -8.99 -17.60
C GLY A 314 -4.20 -7.78 -18.29
N PHE A 315 -5.36 -7.37 -17.78
CA PHE A 315 -6.02 -6.13 -18.14
C PHE A 315 -6.59 -5.50 -16.88
N LYS A 316 -6.22 -4.25 -16.63
CA LYS A 316 -6.80 -3.42 -15.58
C LYS A 316 -7.40 -2.15 -16.20
N THR A 317 -8.42 -1.63 -15.56
CA THR A 317 -9.04 -0.36 -15.92
C THR A 317 -9.83 0.14 -14.74
N GLU A 318 -9.74 1.44 -14.50
CA GLU A 318 -10.54 2.14 -13.54
C GLU A 318 -11.30 3.31 -14.19
N ILE A 319 -12.51 3.53 -13.70
CA ILE A 319 -13.24 4.78 -13.90
C ILE A 319 -13.43 5.39 -12.53
N ILE A 320 -12.95 6.61 -12.37
CA ILE A 320 -12.86 7.30 -11.10
C ILE A 320 -13.45 8.69 -11.29
N SER A 321 -14.54 8.97 -10.61
CA SER A 321 -15.28 10.20 -10.83
C SER A 321 -14.46 11.45 -10.49
N GLY A 322 -14.67 12.49 -11.29
CA GLY A 322 -14.22 13.85 -11.06
C GLY A 322 -15.39 14.81 -11.10
N ASP A 323 -15.19 16.00 -10.56
CA ASP A 323 -16.17 17.07 -10.52
C ASP A 323 -16.55 17.55 -11.92
N LYS A 324 -17.85 17.64 -12.21
CA LYS A 324 -18.32 18.06 -13.54
C LYS A 324 -18.58 19.55 -13.63
N GLN A 325 -18.75 20.23 -12.51
CA GLN A 325 -19.08 21.64 -12.49
C GLN A 325 -18.75 22.27 -11.14
N SER A 326 -17.76 23.17 -11.15
CA SER A 326 -17.43 23.94 -9.95
C SER A 326 -18.61 24.81 -9.48
N GLY A 327 -18.86 24.82 -8.17
CA GLY A 327 -19.82 25.73 -7.53
C GLY A 327 -21.30 25.34 -7.65
N ASP A 328 -21.63 24.15 -8.15
CA ASP A 328 -23.01 23.67 -8.29
C ASP A 328 -23.61 23.08 -6.99
N GLY A 329 -22.84 23.09 -5.90
CA GLY A 329 -23.23 22.52 -4.62
C GLY A 329 -22.92 21.03 -4.47
N LYS A 330 -22.13 20.43 -5.37
CA LYS A 330 -21.63 19.07 -5.27
C LYS A 330 -20.10 18.98 -5.35
N ILE A 331 -19.55 17.91 -4.78
CA ILE A 331 -18.19 17.43 -5.05
C ILE A 331 -18.33 16.01 -5.58
N GLU A 332 -18.05 15.83 -6.87
CA GLU A 332 -18.02 14.50 -7.50
C GLU A 332 -16.61 13.91 -7.62
N THR A 333 -15.58 14.64 -7.15
CA THR A 333 -14.21 14.14 -7.06
C THR A 333 -14.10 13.01 -6.04
N PHE A 334 -13.66 11.85 -6.53
CA PHE A 334 -13.42 10.67 -5.69
C PHE A 334 -12.19 10.85 -4.80
N ASN A 335 -12.29 10.39 -3.55
CA ASN A 335 -11.18 10.40 -2.60
C ASN A 335 -10.76 8.95 -2.27
N PRO A 336 -9.57 8.49 -2.66
CA PRO A 336 -9.06 7.15 -2.36
C PRO A 336 -8.75 6.87 -0.89
N LEU A 337 -8.97 7.83 0.02
CA LEU A 337 -8.77 7.74 1.47
C LEU A 337 -7.29 7.60 1.88
N PHE A 338 -6.76 6.38 1.84
CA PHE A 338 -5.47 5.98 2.37
C PHE A 338 -4.77 4.97 1.42
N PRO A 339 -4.60 5.32 0.13
CA PRO A 339 -4.13 4.41 -0.91
C PRO A 339 -2.66 4.01 -0.74
N ARG A 340 -2.24 2.98 -1.47
CA ARG A 340 -0.87 2.42 -1.44
C ARG A 340 0.25 3.36 -1.94
N GLY A 341 -0.09 4.53 -2.50
CA GLY A 341 0.84 5.46 -3.15
C GLY A 341 1.25 4.99 -4.55
N ALA A 342 1.82 3.79 -4.66
CA ALA A 342 2.17 3.16 -5.93
C ALA A 342 0.95 2.55 -6.65
N TYR A 343 -0.07 3.37 -6.93
CA TYR A 343 -1.36 2.92 -7.42
C TYR A 343 -1.26 2.34 -8.85
N PHE A 344 -0.54 3.02 -9.75
CA PHE A 344 -0.35 2.60 -11.15
C PHE A 344 1.10 2.17 -11.48
N GLY A 345 1.91 1.94 -10.45
CA GLY A 345 3.35 1.66 -10.58
C GLY A 345 4.15 2.39 -9.49
N LEU A 346 5.43 2.06 -9.31
CA LEU A 346 6.27 2.72 -8.30
C LEU A 346 6.61 4.17 -8.64
N ALA A 347 6.60 4.55 -9.92
CA ALA A 347 6.75 5.95 -10.33
C ALA A 347 5.66 6.86 -9.76
N ALA A 348 4.47 6.30 -9.46
CA ALA A 348 3.39 6.95 -8.70
C ALA A 348 3.01 8.37 -9.19
N ILE A 349 3.03 8.57 -10.52
CA ILE A 349 2.92 9.88 -11.17
C ILE A 349 1.51 10.48 -11.04
N VAL A 350 0.48 9.65 -11.18
CA VAL A 350 -0.94 10.06 -11.19
C VAL A 350 -1.71 9.39 -10.04
N GLY A 351 -2.57 10.16 -9.39
CA GLY A 351 -3.45 9.69 -8.32
C GLY A 351 -4.82 9.24 -8.81
N PRO A 352 -5.51 8.39 -8.04
CA PRO A 352 -6.82 7.84 -8.41
C PRO A 352 -7.96 8.82 -8.04
N SER A 353 -8.04 9.96 -8.74
CA SER A 353 -9.12 10.95 -8.65
C SER A 353 -9.29 11.61 -10.01
N ASN A 354 -10.53 11.82 -10.46
CA ASN A 354 -10.83 12.38 -11.80
C ASN A 354 -10.12 11.63 -12.95
N LEU A 355 -10.24 10.30 -13.01
CA LEU A 355 -9.39 9.46 -13.85
C LEU A 355 -10.17 8.37 -14.59
N ILE A 356 -9.77 8.13 -15.83
CA ILE A 356 -10.07 6.92 -16.60
C ILE A 356 -8.74 6.37 -17.07
N ASP A 357 -8.53 5.06 -16.94
CA ASP A 357 -7.32 4.41 -17.43
C ASP A 357 -7.57 3.11 -18.19
N VAL A 358 -6.60 2.72 -19.00
CA VAL A 358 -6.56 1.43 -19.70
C VAL A 358 -5.17 0.83 -19.53
N HIS A 359 -5.08 -0.26 -18.77
CA HIS A 359 -3.82 -0.81 -18.26
C HIS A 359 -3.62 -2.30 -18.62
N PRO A 360 -3.34 -2.66 -19.89
CA PRO A 360 -2.88 -3.99 -20.24
C PRO A 360 -1.50 -4.32 -19.63
N SER A 361 -1.29 -5.61 -19.36
CA SER A 361 -0.02 -6.09 -18.81
C SER A 361 0.32 -7.50 -19.27
N ILE A 362 1.61 -7.82 -19.24
CA ILE A 362 2.13 -9.17 -19.40
C ILE A 362 3.15 -9.45 -18.29
N ASN A 363 3.04 -10.62 -17.67
CA ASN A 363 4.02 -11.12 -16.70
C ASN A 363 4.55 -12.48 -17.15
N MET A 364 5.85 -12.70 -17.07
CA MET A 364 6.50 -13.94 -17.46
C MET A 364 7.47 -14.43 -16.39
N GLN A 365 7.44 -15.72 -16.12
CA GLN A 365 8.36 -16.40 -15.22
C GLN A 365 9.62 -16.81 -16.01
N LEU A 366 10.65 -15.96 -15.98
CA LEU A 366 11.90 -16.21 -16.70
C LEU A 366 12.68 -17.39 -16.11
N ALA A 367 12.69 -17.50 -14.77
CA ALA A 367 13.27 -18.63 -14.05
C ALA A 367 12.58 -18.79 -12.68
N LYS A 368 13.02 -19.77 -11.88
CA LYS A 368 12.53 -19.91 -10.51
C LYS A 368 12.92 -18.66 -9.71
N GLY A 369 11.92 -17.97 -9.15
CA GLY A 369 12.10 -16.73 -8.40
C GLY A 369 12.40 -15.50 -9.25
N LEU A 370 12.58 -15.61 -10.58
CA LEU A 370 12.82 -14.48 -11.47
C LEU A 370 11.63 -14.27 -12.41
N SER A 371 11.02 -13.10 -12.33
CA SER A 371 9.92 -12.68 -13.18
C SER A 371 10.25 -11.39 -13.92
N TRP A 372 9.67 -11.25 -15.10
CA TRP A 372 9.68 -10.03 -15.89
C TRP A 372 8.23 -9.60 -16.15
N SER A 373 7.94 -8.33 -15.89
CA SER A 373 6.64 -7.73 -16.17
C SER A 373 6.79 -6.54 -17.11
N VAL A 374 5.81 -6.36 -17.98
CA VAL A 374 5.60 -5.13 -18.74
C VAL A 374 4.14 -4.74 -18.59
N ASP A 375 3.90 -3.46 -18.37
CA ASP A 375 2.57 -2.88 -18.40
C ASP A 375 2.58 -1.56 -19.15
N TYR A 376 1.44 -1.28 -19.79
CA TYR A 376 1.22 -0.05 -20.52
C TYR A 376 -0.08 0.55 -20.02
N ASP A 377 -0.03 1.78 -19.54
CA ASP A 377 -1.18 2.46 -18.95
C ASP A 377 -1.45 3.78 -19.70
N ALA A 378 -2.68 4.02 -20.11
CA ALA A 378 -3.08 5.24 -20.79
C ALA A 378 -4.13 5.97 -19.96
N PHE A 379 -3.90 7.25 -19.68
CA PHE A 379 -4.64 8.01 -18.70
C PHE A 379 -5.41 9.17 -19.31
N TRP A 380 -6.67 9.31 -18.92
CA TRP A 380 -7.52 10.45 -19.25
C TRP A 380 -8.17 11.04 -17.99
N ARG A 381 -8.36 12.36 -17.98
CA ARG A 381 -9.25 12.99 -17.00
C ARG A 381 -10.68 12.52 -17.25
N TYR A 382 -11.38 12.11 -16.19
CA TYR A 382 -12.80 11.76 -16.28
C TYR A 382 -13.63 12.99 -16.72
N SER A 383 -13.39 14.11 -16.06
CA SER A 383 -13.97 15.43 -16.31
C SER A 383 -12.87 16.43 -16.65
N ASP A 384 -13.10 17.27 -17.65
CA ASP A 384 -12.22 18.39 -17.98
C ASP A 384 -12.44 19.60 -17.04
N GLN A 385 -13.50 19.58 -16.23
CA GLN A 385 -13.84 20.61 -15.23
C GLN A 385 -13.22 20.34 -13.85
N ASP A 386 -12.42 19.28 -13.71
CA ASP A 386 -11.74 18.92 -12.46
C ASP A 386 -10.24 18.73 -12.74
N GLY A 387 -9.43 18.92 -11.70
CA GLY A 387 -7.98 18.87 -11.79
C GLY A 387 -7.38 17.48 -11.96
N LEU A 388 -6.04 17.46 -12.01
CA LEU A 388 -5.22 16.26 -11.89
C LEU A 388 -4.65 16.18 -10.49
N TYR A 389 -4.72 15.00 -9.88
CA TYR A 389 -4.37 14.78 -8.48
C TYR A 389 -3.22 13.81 -8.32
N ALA A 390 -2.44 13.98 -7.26
CA ALA A 390 -1.38 13.07 -6.84
C ALA A 390 -1.97 11.88 -6.07
N PRO A 391 -1.20 10.79 -5.86
CA PRO A 391 -1.69 9.60 -5.15
C PRO A 391 -2.22 9.84 -3.73
N ASN A 392 -1.78 10.90 -3.05
CA ASN A 392 -2.28 11.33 -1.74
C ASN A 392 -3.53 12.24 -1.83
N SER A 393 -4.08 12.42 -3.04
CA SER A 393 -5.21 13.29 -3.38
C SER A 393 -4.95 14.79 -3.28
N SER A 394 -3.68 15.23 -3.23
CA SER A 394 -3.39 16.66 -3.43
C SER A 394 -3.56 17.04 -4.89
N LEU A 395 -4.09 18.23 -5.14
CA LEU A 395 -4.16 18.79 -6.48
C LEU A 395 -2.74 19.04 -7.01
N ILE A 396 -2.43 18.52 -8.20
CA ILE A 396 -1.19 18.83 -8.92
C ILE A 396 -1.44 20.01 -9.85
N PHE A 397 -2.41 19.86 -10.75
CA PHE A 397 -2.80 20.91 -11.70
C PHE A 397 -4.32 21.11 -11.64
N PRO A 398 -4.81 22.35 -11.48
CA PRO A 398 -6.23 22.64 -11.51
C PRO A 398 -6.81 22.37 -12.91
N ALA A 399 -8.13 22.19 -13.00
CA ALA A 399 -8.81 22.00 -14.29
C ALA A 399 -8.41 23.05 -15.35
N GLY A 400 -8.26 24.30 -14.90
CA GLY A 400 -7.84 25.43 -15.72
C GLY A 400 -8.82 25.74 -16.86
N ASN A 401 -8.30 26.28 -17.97
CA ASN A 401 -9.07 26.57 -19.18
C ASN A 401 -8.87 25.51 -20.28
N SER A 402 -8.26 24.37 -19.96
CA SER A 402 -7.98 23.31 -20.93
C SER A 402 -9.14 22.30 -20.99
N GLY A 403 -9.69 22.10 -22.19
CA GLY A 403 -10.66 21.05 -22.47
C GLY A 403 -10.03 19.68 -22.74
N ASP A 404 -8.70 19.59 -22.75
CA ASP A 404 -8.00 18.36 -23.10
C ASP A 404 -8.08 17.34 -21.97
N LYS A 405 -8.43 16.09 -22.31
CA LYS A 405 -8.57 15.02 -21.32
C LYS A 405 -7.38 14.08 -21.27
N GLU A 406 -6.62 13.92 -22.35
CA GLU A 406 -5.47 13.01 -22.35
C GLU A 406 -4.39 13.52 -21.41
N ILE A 407 -4.15 12.79 -20.32
CA ILE A 407 -3.09 13.10 -19.36
C ILE A 407 -1.77 12.61 -19.93
N GLY A 408 -1.72 11.37 -20.43
CA GLY A 408 -0.52 10.79 -21.00
C GLY A 408 -0.57 9.27 -21.00
N GLN A 409 0.56 8.66 -21.32
CA GLN A 409 0.71 7.22 -21.39
C GLN A 409 1.93 6.82 -20.56
N GLN A 410 1.98 5.57 -20.08
CA GLN A 410 3.05 5.05 -19.26
C GLN A 410 3.43 3.67 -19.77
N LEU A 411 4.67 3.49 -20.20
CA LEU A 411 5.26 2.17 -20.42
C LEU A 411 6.15 1.83 -19.24
N ALA A 412 5.78 0.82 -18.46
CA ALA A 412 6.55 0.36 -17.33
C ALA A 412 7.02 -1.09 -17.53
N THR A 413 8.21 -1.38 -17.04
CA THR A 413 8.77 -2.73 -17.02
C THR A 413 9.55 -2.97 -15.74
N ASP A 414 9.48 -4.18 -15.20
CA ASP A 414 10.28 -4.58 -14.06
C ASP A 414 10.81 -6.01 -14.17
N PHE A 415 11.99 -6.23 -13.59
CA PHE A 415 12.51 -7.54 -13.26
C PHE A 415 12.46 -7.69 -11.75
N SER A 416 11.80 -8.73 -11.26
CA SER A 416 11.73 -9.07 -9.85
C SER A 416 12.40 -10.41 -9.58
N TYR A 417 13.28 -10.46 -8.58
CA TYR A 417 14.03 -11.64 -8.20
C TYR A 417 13.95 -11.94 -6.70
N GLU A 418 13.42 -13.12 -6.38
CA GLU A 418 13.31 -13.68 -5.02
C GLU A 418 14.12 -14.98 -4.95
N PRO A 419 15.43 -14.91 -4.63
CA PRO A 419 16.26 -16.11 -4.54
C PRO A 419 15.84 -17.04 -3.39
N ASN A 420 15.24 -16.48 -2.33
CA ASN A 420 14.70 -17.19 -1.17
C ASN A 420 13.66 -16.29 -0.46
N ALA A 421 13.07 -16.78 0.64
CA ALA A 421 12.05 -16.04 1.38
C ALA A 421 12.53 -14.72 2.01
N PHE A 422 13.82 -14.57 2.30
CA PHE A 422 14.37 -13.42 3.03
C PHE A 422 14.75 -12.26 2.11
N LEU A 423 15.07 -12.53 0.84
CA LEU A 423 15.66 -11.56 -0.08
C LEU A 423 14.73 -11.27 -1.26
N TYR A 424 14.60 -9.99 -1.56
CA TYR A 424 13.88 -9.50 -2.73
C TYR A 424 14.70 -8.43 -3.44
N PHE A 425 14.77 -8.54 -4.77
CA PHE A 425 15.41 -7.59 -5.65
C PHE A 425 14.45 -7.17 -6.74
N ARG A 426 14.45 -5.88 -7.09
CA ARG A 426 13.71 -5.35 -8.24
C ARG A 426 14.56 -4.36 -9.01
N ALA A 427 14.53 -4.43 -10.32
CA ALA A 427 14.95 -3.35 -11.20
C ALA A 427 13.75 -2.93 -12.04
N GLU A 428 13.51 -1.63 -12.18
CA GLU A 428 12.35 -1.11 -12.89
C GLU A 428 12.69 0.13 -13.72
N PHE A 429 11.89 0.31 -14.76
CA PHE A 429 11.95 1.42 -15.69
C PHE A 429 10.52 1.84 -16.03
N THR A 430 10.29 3.13 -16.12
CA THR A 430 9.03 3.72 -16.54
C THR A 430 9.32 4.91 -17.44
N TRP A 431 8.68 4.94 -18.60
CA TRP A 431 8.67 6.09 -19.49
C TRP A 431 7.23 6.59 -19.61
N PHE A 432 7.03 7.88 -19.34
CA PHE A 432 5.72 8.53 -19.39
C PHE A 432 5.76 9.70 -20.38
N PRO A 433 5.29 9.52 -21.62
CA PRO A 433 5.05 10.64 -22.52
C PRO A 433 3.86 11.48 -22.08
N ALA A 434 4.05 12.80 -22.05
CA ALA A 434 3.00 13.75 -21.68
C ALA A 434 1.90 13.84 -22.76
N GLY A 435 0.64 13.77 -22.35
CA GLY A 435 -0.54 14.00 -23.19
C GLY A 435 -0.85 15.48 -23.38
N ASP A 436 -1.87 15.77 -24.17
CA ASP A 436 -2.24 17.13 -24.56
C ASP A 436 -2.61 18.00 -23.35
N TYR A 437 -3.29 17.44 -22.34
CA TYR A 437 -3.61 18.19 -21.13
C TYR A 437 -2.34 18.70 -20.43
N LEU A 438 -1.38 17.81 -20.19
CA LEU A 438 -0.13 18.17 -19.51
C LEU A 438 0.70 19.16 -20.33
N LYS A 439 0.77 18.97 -21.66
CA LYS A 439 1.43 19.94 -22.56
C LYS A 439 0.79 21.32 -22.53
N SER A 440 -0.48 21.43 -22.15
CA SER A 440 -1.19 22.71 -22.04
C SER A 440 -1.00 23.42 -20.70
N VAL A 441 -0.62 22.70 -19.64
CA VAL A 441 -0.49 23.25 -18.27
C VAL A 441 0.91 23.18 -17.67
N THR A 442 1.85 22.49 -18.34
CA THR A 442 3.25 22.31 -17.91
C THR A 442 4.20 22.50 -19.11
N PRO A 443 5.53 22.41 -18.93
CA PRO A 443 6.48 22.31 -20.04
C PRO A 443 6.27 21.10 -20.97
N GLY A 444 5.45 20.12 -20.57
CA GLY A 444 5.03 18.99 -21.40
C GLY A 444 6.16 17.99 -21.66
N LYS A 445 7.16 17.92 -20.78
CA LYS A 445 8.28 16.98 -20.92
C LYS A 445 7.88 15.56 -20.54
N ASP A 446 8.46 14.59 -21.24
CA ASP A 446 8.34 13.18 -20.89
C ASP A 446 9.10 12.87 -19.59
N ILE A 447 8.52 12.04 -18.74
CA ILE A 447 9.17 11.56 -17.51
C ILE A 447 9.86 10.23 -17.80
N LEU A 448 11.09 10.11 -17.30
CA LEU A 448 11.79 8.83 -17.22
C LEU A 448 12.08 8.53 -15.75
N PHE A 449 11.62 7.39 -15.28
CA PHE A 449 11.81 6.90 -13.92
C PHE A 449 12.54 5.56 -13.98
N THR A 450 13.57 5.40 -13.16
CA THR A 450 14.23 4.11 -12.95
C THR A 450 14.42 3.83 -11.49
N GLY A 451 14.34 2.56 -11.12
CA GLY A 451 14.45 2.14 -9.74
C GLY A 451 15.19 0.82 -9.57
N ILE A 452 15.98 0.73 -8.51
CA ILE A 452 16.55 -0.53 -8.01
C ILE A 452 16.14 -0.68 -6.56
N THR A 453 15.42 -1.74 -6.24
CA THR A 453 15.02 -2.08 -4.87
C THR A 453 15.75 -3.33 -4.40
N MET A 454 16.27 -3.28 -3.18
CA MET A 454 16.77 -4.43 -2.43
C MET A 454 16.03 -4.48 -1.10
N GLN A 455 15.55 -5.67 -0.71
CA GLN A 455 14.84 -5.85 0.54
C GLN A 455 15.27 -7.14 1.23
N LEU A 456 15.51 -7.03 2.54
CA LEU A 456 15.80 -8.13 3.46
C LEU A 456 14.69 -8.20 4.51
N ARG A 457 14.09 -9.36 4.70
CA ARG A 457 13.09 -9.64 5.74
C ARG A 457 13.60 -10.73 6.65
N PHE A 458 13.31 -10.66 7.94
CA PHE A 458 13.73 -11.66 8.93
C PHE A 458 12.90 -11.64 10.20
#